data_AF-A0A5E4UT49-F1
#
_entry.id   AF-A0A5E4UT49-F1
#
_cell.length_a   1.000
_cell.length_b   1.000
_cell.length_c   1.000
_cell.angle_alpha   90.00
_cell.angle_beta   90.00
_cell.angle_gamma   90.00
#
_symmetry.space_group_name_H-M   'P 1'
#
loop_
_entity.id
_entity.type
_entity.pdbx_description
1 polymer ?
#
loop_
_entity_poly.entity_id
_entity_poly.type
_entity_poly.pdbx_seq_one_letter_code
_entity_poly.pdbx_strand_id
1 'polypeptide(L)'
;MPESLGNTEHVLKPGVVCDGCNNYLAREVEKPILGSLYFKERRFSTLVPNKRGHVVPLDGFHLKSGTRIQVYADTGAGVCVGAHPDAAGSISSKVDIPNSNLF
;
A
#
# COMPACT_ATOMS: atom_id res chain seq x y z
N MET A 1 -14.67 6.42 9.02
CA MET A 1 -13.35 5.88 8.60
C MET A 1 -13.10 6.33 7.16
N PRO A 2 -11.91 6.78 6.76
CA PRO A 2 -11.67 7.27 5.41
C PRO A 2 -11.59 6.15 4.36
N GLU A 3 -11.88 6.50 3.10
CA GLU A 3 -11.74 5.63 1.93
C GLU A 3 -10.33 5.06 1.79
N SER A 4 -9.31 5.86 2.12
CA SER A 4 -7.91 5.44 2.13
C SER A 4 -7.64 4.23 3.05
N LEU A 5 -8.51 3.94 4.01
CA LEU A 5 -8.41 2.76 4.88
C LEU A 5 -9.35 1.61 4.45
N GLY A 6 -9.93 1.69 3.26
CA GLY A 6 -10.81 0.67 2.70
C GLY A 6 -12.29 0.89 2.98
N ASN A 7 -12.70 2.06 3.51
CA ASN A 7 -14.12 2.33 3.72
C ASN A 7 -14.79 2.83 2.43
N THR A 8 -15.51 1.95 1.75
CA THR A 8 -16.33 2.27 0.57
C THR A 8 -17.83 2.37 0.87
N GLU A 9 -18.27 1.90 2.04
CA GLU A 9 -19.68 1.74 2.36
C GLU A 9 -20.24 2.92 3.17
N HIS A 10 -19.43 3.50 4.06
CA HIS A 10 -19.92 4.51 4.99
C HIS A 10 -19.48 5.92 4.61
N VAL A 11 -20.37 6.68 3.97
CA VAL A 11 -20.14 8.09 3.64
C VAL A 11 -20.83 8.98 4.68
N LEU A 12 -20.07 9.95 5.23
CA LEU A 12 -20.63 10.92 6.17
C LEU A 12 -21.63 11.84 5.46
N LYS A 13 -22.71 12.20 6.15
CA LYS A 13 -23.70 13.15 5.62
C LYS A 13 -23.04 14.53 5.38
N PRO A 14 -23.50 15.28 4.36
CA PRO A 14 -23.07 16.66 4.17
C PRO A 14 -23.27 17.50 5.44
N GLY A 15 -22.30 18.36 5.76
CA GLY A 15 -22.35 19.24 6.93
C GLY A 15 -21.78 18.65 8.23
N VAL A 16 -21.41 17.36 8.26
CA VAL A 16 -20.72 16.74 9.43
C VAL A 16 -19.28 17.23 9.55
N VAL A 17 -18.60 17.45 8.42
CA VAL A 17 -17.21 17.91 8.35
C VAL A 17 -17.13 19.04 7.33
N CYS A 18 -16.53 20.16 7.72
CA CYS A 18 -16.27 21.29 6.82
C CYS A 18 -15.13 20.98 5.84
N ASP A 19 -15.03 21.65 4.69
CA ASP A 19 -13.96 21.39 3.72
C ASP A 19 -12.56 21.62 4.30
N GLY A 20 -12.38 22.67 5.11
CA GLY A 20 -11.12 22.93 5.81
C GLY A 20 -10.76 21.85 6.81
N CYS A 21 -11.75 21.32 7.52
CA CYS A 21 -11.63 20.25 8.49
C CYS A 21 -11.25 18.94 7.80
N ASN A 22 -11.91 18.64 6.68
CA ASN A 22 -11.62 17.47 5.85
C ASN A 22 -10.19 17.53 5.29
N ASN A 23 -9.75 18.70 4.83
CA ASN A 23 -8.38 18.90 4.36
C ASN A 23 -7.34 18.75 5.48
N TYR A 24 -7.64 19.25 6.69
CA TYR A 24 -6.78 19.04 7.87
C TYR A 24 -6.64 17.56 8.20
N LEU A 25 -7.75 16.82 8.28
CA LEU A 25 -7.71 15.38 8.54
C LEU A 25 -6.89 14.64 7.48
N ALA A 26 -7.09 14.95 6.19
CA ALA A 26 -6.34 14.32 5.11
C ALA A 26 -4.83 14.58 5.20
N ARG A 27 -4.42 15.82 5.51
CA ARG A 27 -3.01 16.25 5.48
C ARG A 27 -2.24 15.96 6.76
N GLU A 28 -2.83 16.27 7.90
CA GLU A 28 -2.14 16.28 9.19
C GLU A 28 -2.37 15.00 10.00
N VAL A 29 -3.46 14.26 9.72
CA VAL A 29 -3.80 13.04 10.46
C VAL A 29 -3.63 11.80 9.59
N GLU A 30 -4.35 11.72 8.47
CA GLU A 30 -4.35 10.52 7.63
C GLU A 30 -3.01 10.30 6.94
N LYS A 31 -2.42 11.34 6.33
CA LYS A 31 -1.15 11.22 5.62
C LYS A 31 -0.02 10.63 6.48
N PRO A 32 0.29 11.12 7.70
CA PRO A 32 1.34 10.53 8.51
C PRO A 32 1.00 9.11 8.98
N ILE A 33 -0.26 8.84 9.33
CA ILE A 33 -0.72 7.50 9.73
C ILE A 33 -0.53 6.50 8.59
N LEU A 34 -0.99 6.84 7.40
CA LEU A 34 -0.83 6.02 6.18
C LEU A 34 0.63 5.88 5.74
N GLY A 35 1.49 6.81 6.15
CA GLY A 35 2.93 6.76 5.91
C GLY A 35 3.67 5.76 6.80
N SER A 36 3.10 5.38 7.95
CA SER A 36 3.70 4.43 8.87
C SER A 36 3.78 3.01 8.29
N LEU A 37 4.78 2.24 8.72
CA LEU A 37 4.99 0.87 8.23
C LEU A 37 3.77 -0.03 8.49
N TYR A 38 3.20 0.04 9.69
CA TYR A 38 2.02 -0.75 10.06
C TYR A 38 0.85 -0.57 9.09
N PHE A 39 0.50 0.68 8.77
CA PHE A 39 -0.63 0.93 7.87
C PHE A 39 -0.29 0.57 6.41
N LYS A 40 0.96 0.72 5.97
CA LYS A 40 1.39 0.24 4.66
C LYS A 40 1.26 -1.27 4.54
N GLU A 41 1.77 -2.02 5.52
CA GLU A 41 1.69 -3.48 5.57
C GLU A 41 0.24 -3.97 5.64
N ARG A 42 -0.58 -3.30 6.46
CA ARG A 42 -2.00 -3.64 6.57
C ARG A 42 -2.71 -3.42 5.24
N ARG A 43 -2.49 -2.27 4.60
CA ARG A 43 -3.08 -1.97 3.28
C ARG A 43 -2.62 -2.92 2.20
N PHE A 44 -1.36 -3.33 2.23
CA PHE A 44 -0.81 -4.29 1.30
C PHE A 44 -1.44 -5.68 1.50
N SER A 45 -1.52 -6.17 2.73
CA SER A 45 -2.12 -7.48 3.06
C SER A 45 -3.63 -7.53 2.81
N THR A 46 -4.35 -6.43 3.01
CA THR A 46 -5.79 -6.35 2.72
C THR A 46 -6.10 -5.84 1.30
N LEU A 47 -5.07 -5.66 0.46
CA LEU A 47 -5.20 -5.18 -0.93
C LEU A 47 -6.01 -3.89 -1.07
N VAL A 48 -5.88 -2.95 -0.12
CA VAL A 48 -6.62 -1.68 -0.14
C VAL A 48 -5.95 -0.72 -1.14
N PRO A 49 -6.59 -0.44 -2.29
CA PRO A 49 -6.00 0.41 -3.31
C PRO A 49 -5.97 1.87 -2.86
N ASN A 50 -5.10 2.65 -3.49
CA ASN A 50 -5.19 4.10 -3.45
C ASN A 50 -6.34 4.59 -4.36
N LYS A 51 -6.61 5.89 -4.35
CA LYS A 51 -7.63 6.51 -5.23
C LYS A 51 -7.36 6.32 -6.73
N ARG A 52 -6.15 5.91 -7.12
CA ARG A 52 -5.77 5.59 -8.50
C ARG A 52 -5.92 4.10 -8.84
N GLY A 53 -6.42 3.28 -7.91
CA GLY A 53 -6.62 1.84 -8.10
C GLY A 53 -5.39 0.97 -7.82
N HIS A 54 -4.28 1.53 -7.33
CA HIS A 54 -3.05 0.78 -7.08
C HIS A 54 -2.84 0.50 -5.59
N VAL A 55 -2.45 -0.72 -5.23
CA VAL A 55 -2.00 -1.04 -3.87
C VAL A 55 -0.63 -0.39 -3.63
N VAL A 56 -0.44 0.18 -2.43
CA VAL A 56 0.83 0.82 -2.06
C VAL A 56 1.90 -0.27 -1.95
N PRO A 57 3.04 -0.15 -2.65
CA PRO A 57 4.08 -1.15 -2.58
C PRO A 57 4.79 -1.14 -1.22
N LEU A 58 5.36 -2.29 -0.86
CA LEU A 58 6.18 -2.46 0.34
C LEU A 58 7.65 -2.54 -0.03
N ASP A 59 8.48 -1.85 0.74
CA ASP A 59 9.93 -1.99 0.63
C ASP A 59 10.38 -3.20 1.43
N GLY A 60 11.32 -3.97 0.86
CA GLY A 60 11.86 -5.17 1.47
C GLY A 60 13.34 -5.34 1.19
N PHE A 61 13.93 -6.35 1.80
CA PHE A 61 15.33 -6.71 1.61
C PHE A 61 15.45 -8.18 1.24
N HIS A 62 16.04 -8.47 0.09
CA HIS A 62 16.31 -9.84 -0.32
C HIS A 62 17.60 -10.34 0.33
N LEU A 63 17.45 -11.19 1.35
CA LEU A 63 18.54 -11.62 2.22
C LEU A 63 19.69 -12.31 1.49
N LYS A 64 19.41 -13.08 0.43
CA LYS A 64 20.47 -13.82 -0.29
C LYS A 64 21.33 -12.94 -1.18
N SER A 65 20.74 -11.92 -1.80
CA SER A 65 21.48 -11.03 -2.72
C SER A 65 21.90 -9.70 -2.07
N GLY A 66 21.43 -9.43 -0.85
CA GLY A 66 21.69 -8.15 -0.19
C GLY A 66 21.02 -6.96 -0.89
N THR A 67 20.00 -7.20 -1.70
CA THR A 67 19.40 -6.19 -2.58
C THR A 67 18.11 -5.65 -1.98
N ARG A 68 17.91 -4.33 -2.06
CA ARG A 68 16.62 -3.71 -1.73
C ARG A 68 15.62 -4.02 -2.83
N ILE A 69 14.48 -4.54 -2.42
CA ILE A 69 13.38 -4.90 -3.31
C ILE A 69 12.16 -4.05 -2.97
N GLN A 70 11.27 -3.94 -3.93
CA GLN A 70 9.93 -3.40 -3.74
C GLN A 70 8.92 -4.45 -4.18
N VAL A 71 7.95 -4.71 -3.32
CA VAL A 71 6.90 -5.70 -3.51
C VAL A 71 5.61 -4.97 -3.88
N TYR A 72 5.00 -5.43 -4.96
CA TYR A 72 3.75 -4.92 -5.50
C TYR A 72 2.72 -6.04 -5.41
N ALA A 73 1.49 -5.68 -5.05
CA ALA A 73 0.37 -6.61 -5.10
C ALA A 73 -0.70 -6.01 -6.01
N ASP A 74 -1.35 -6.87 -6.77
CA ASP A 74 -2.50 -6.49 -7.58
C ASP A 74 -3.67 -7.40 -7.23
N THR A 75 -4.88 -6.84 -7.26
CA THR A 75 -6.12 -7.49 -6.83
C THR A 75 -6.48 -8.70 -7.70
N GLY A 76 -5.86 -8.84 -8.89
CA GLY A 76 -6.09 -9.97 -9.80
C GLY A 76 -4.82 -10.63 -10.39
N ALA A 77 -3.63 -10.06 -10.23
CA ALA A 77 -2.40 -10.54 -10.88
C ALA A 77 -1.36 -11.15 -9.92
N GLY A 78 -1.70 -11.32 -8.64
CA GLY A 78 -0.82 -11.88 -7.62
C GLY A 78 0.19 -10.87 -7.05
N VAL A 79 1.21 -11.39 -6.38
CA VAL A 79 2.29 -10.59 -5.79
C VAL A 79 3.47 -10.60 -6.75
N CYS A 80 3.99 -9.42 -7.09
CA CYS A 80 5.19 -9.28 -7.89
C CYS A 80 6.27 -8.50 -7.13
N VAL A 81 7.54 -8.81 -7.44
CA VAL A 81 8.71 -8.23 -6.77
C VAL A 81 9.57 -7.56 -7.84
N GLY A 82 10.13 -6.39 -7.53
CA GLY A 82 11.07 -5.69 -8.38
C GLY A 82 12.23 -5.12 -7.59
N ALA A 83 13.31 -4.72 -8.26
CA ALA A 83 14.35 -3.92 -7.63
C ALA A 83 13.76 -2.59 -7.12
N HIS A 84 14.21 -2.13 -5.95
CA HIS A 84 13.77 -0.83 -5.42
C HIS A 84 14.23 0.30 -6.36
N PRO A 85 13.40 1.34 -6.63
CA PRO A 85 13.65 2.35 -7.67
C PRO A 85 14.87 3.25 -7.46
N ASP A 86 15.52 3.20 -6.29
CA ASP A 86 16.80 3.86 -6.02
C ASP A 86 18.02 3.03 -6.47
N ALA A 87 17.82 1.74 -6.76
CA ALA A 87 18.82 0.91 -7.41
C ALA A 87 18.83 1.29 -8.89
N ALA A 88 19.90 1.96 -9.33
CA ALA A 88 20.14 2.25 -10.74
C ALA A 88 20.07 0.95 -11.56
N GLY A 89 18.93 0.72 -12.24
CA GLY A 89 18.67 -0.47 -13.05
C GLY A 89 17.37 -1.16 -12.66
N SER A 90 16.25 -0.76 -13.29
CA SER A 90 14.96 -1.44 -13.13
C SER A 90 15.00 -2.82 -13.79
N ILE A 91 15.24 -3.87 -12.99
CA ILE A 91 15.01 -5.26 -13.38
C ILE A 91 13.75 -5.72 -12.64
N SER A 92 12.63 -5.82 -13.37
CA SER A 92 11.40 -6.43 -12.85
C SER A 92 11.52 -7.94 -13.00
N SER A 93 11.95 -8.63 -11.93
CA SER A 93 11.91 -10.08 -11.87
C SER A 93 10.57 -10.50 -11.26
N LYS A 94 9.60 -10.90 -12.08
CA LYS A 94 8.41 -11.62 -11.59
C LYS A 94 8.89 -12.87 -10.84
N VAL A 95 8.75 -12.87 -9.52
CA VAL A 95 8.97 -14.05 -8.68
C VAL A 95 7.59 -14.55 -8.32
N ASP A 96 7.16 -15.62 -8.98
CA ASP A 96 5.98 -16.38 -8.56
C ASP A 96 6.29 -17.06 -7.23
N ILE A 97 5.65 -16.63 -6.15
CA ILE A 97 5.74 -17.31 -4.85
C ILE A 97 4.78 -18.50 -4.91
N PRO A 98 5.26 -19.76 -4.94
CA PRO A 98 4.39 -20.91 -4.84
C PRO A 98 3.77 -20.92 -3.44
N ASN A 99 2.46 -21.14 -3.41
CA ASN A 99 1.63 -21.22 -2.22
C ASN A 99 2.21 -22.26 -1.24
N SER A 100 3.00 -21.84 -0.25
CA SER A 100 3.51 -22.71 0.80
C SER A 100 2.65 -22.55 2.05
N ASN A 101 1.72 -23.49 2.19
CA ASN A 101 1.03 -23.93 3.40
C ASN A 101 1.43 -23.22 4.72
N LEU A 102 0.55 -22.35 5.20
CA LEU A 102 0.48 -21.95 6.61
C LEU A 102 -0.22 -23.06 7.40
N PHE A 103 0.55 -23.70 8.29
CA PHE A 103 0.03 -24.29 9.53
C PHE A 103 -0.04 -23.19 10.60
#